data_AF-A0AAE3E5F8-F1
#
_entry.id   AF-A0AAE3E5F8-F1
#
_cell.length_a   1.000
_cell.length_b   1.000
_cell.length_c   1.000
_cell.angle_alpha   90.00
_cell.angle_beta   90.00
_cell.angle_gamma   90.00
#
_symmetry.space_group_name_H-M   'P 1'
#
loop_
_entity.id
_entity.type
_entity.pdbx_description
1 polymer ?
#
loop_
_entity_poly.entity_id
_entity_poly.type
_entity_poly.pdbx_seq_one_letter_code
_entity_poly.pdbx_strand_id
1 'polypeptide(L)'
;MEKKFQIFISSTYEDLKEERAKLVATILKDYHFPIGMEMFSADNVEQWEQIRRTIDSSDYYVLVIKRRYGSMTKDGISYTEKEYNYAKEKKIPVLAFVAARDAAITNSDIEDDPEKLFLLKKFTERVLVENPSEFWKNPDDLCTKVSQALHKQFETNQRRGWIKNNEVGGNDDIEKMNIQTLIDIKRKVEYEIIRKNKDIRLAYDFVDNIDDKILHSITKQTYIDNFNREIVLEIIGDQLRVGITTRIEFLNVKNDINYYSSSPRFETLEQAKSYKHEDFTINGVDYRDKIVSEIECTHENRQFPYLLRNAMPLVYDSNSITVVHKTSHKIPVNQFFHVYQLVFPCRSFLTTIIISGNQDNKYKLKTGTFSSFNVHTYEKHTSEYRKDGVNTITIGKWALPGSGYTVTLQKDIPEGKTEKSLMHSARMGVFFDDSVFVLKPEDLIKYRAANEEVSIDFNLNPYERSQTLYPKFLSFVLKYIDKMDLEVYLNANENAQLVVCINNVTDSLTGVSVEFKYSDLNMILQTFEFVLNKGENLLRIPLKDMYSMALSTISEICFVIHPDEIKQNQGTFQISNMRIE
;
A
#
# COMPACT_ATOMS: atom_id res chain seq x y z
N MET A 1 30.36 -22.51 6.36
CA MET A 1 28.93 -22.68 5.99
C MET A 1 28.29 -21.31 5.89
N GLU A 2 27.97 -20.84 4.68
CA GLU A 2 27.26 -19.55 4.49
C GLU A 2 25.73 -19.67 4.60
N LYS A 3 25.20 -20.91 4.66
CA LYS A 3 23.77 -21.20 4.72
C LYS A 3 23.38 -21.75 6.10
N LYS A 4 22.27 -21.25 6.63
CA LYS A 4 21.60 -21.74 7.84
C LYS A 4 20.31 -22.44 7.44
N PHE A 5 19.83 -23.41 8.21
CA PHE A 5 18.61 -24.13 7.86
C PHE A 5 17.55 -23.97 8.94
N GLN A 6 16.29 -23.92 8.54
CA GLN A 6 15.15 -24.03 9.45
C GLN A 6 14.79 -25.51 9.63
N ILE A 7 14.80 -25.99 10.86
CA ILE A 7 14.61 -27.41 11.19
C ILE A 7 13.38 -27.52 12.10
N PHE A 8 12.34 -28.19 11.59
CA PHE A 8 11.13 -28.45 12.35
C PHE A 8 11.33 -29.66 13.29
N ILE A 9 11.05 -29.50 14.58
CA ILE A 9 11.19 -30.55 15.59
C ILE A 9 9.81 -31.06 16.02
N SER A 10 9.40 -32.20 15.47
CA SER A 10 8.17 -32.89 15.82
C SER A 10 8.41 -33.99 16.84
N SER A 11 7.68 -33.92 17.95
CA SER A 11 7.65 -34.96 18.97
C SER A 11 6.46 -34.74 19.91
N THR A 12 6.22 -35.67 20.82
CA THR A 12 5.43 -35.39 22.02
C THR A 12 6.17 -34.39 22.93
N TYR A 13 5.44 -33.68 23.79
CA TYR A 13 6.01 -32.63 24.64
C TYR A 13 6.37 -33.12 26.04
N GLU A 14 5.38 -33.63 26.78
CA GLU A 14 5.49 -33.89 28.22
C GLU A 14 6.63 -34.83 28.61
N ASP A 15 6.84 -35.90 27.85
CA ASP A 15 7.85 -36.94 28.09
C ASP A 15 9.23 -36.65 27.47
N LEU A 16 9.34 -35.56 26.70
CA LEU A 16 10.53 -35.21 25.91
C LEU A 16 11.06 -33.79 26.18
N LYS A 17 10.67 -33.17 27.31
CA LYS A 17 11.07 -31.79 27.65
C LYS A 17 12.59 -31.59 27.68
N GLU A 18 13.32 -32.50 28.31
CA GLU A 18 14.79 -32.41 28.41
C GLU A 18 15.43 -32.61 27.02
N GLU A 19 15.00 -33.65 26.31
CA GLU A 19 15.45 -34.00 24.97
C GLU A 19 15.24 -32.84 24.00
N ARG A 20 14.06 -32.23 23.99
CA ARG A 20 13.72 -31.08 23.14
C ARG A 20 14.55 -29.86 23.48
N ALA A 21 14.73 -29.54 24.76
CA ALA A 21 15.55 -28.40 25.18
C ALA A 21 17.02 -28.55 24.74
N LYS A 22 17.59 -29.74 24.92
CA LYS A 22 18.96 -30.04 24.46
C LYS A 22 19.06 -30.04 22.94
N LEU A 23 18.05 -30.53 22.24
CA LEU A 23 18.03 -30.56 20.78
C LEU A 23 17.96 -29.16 20.18
N VAL A 24 17.08 -28.30 20.71
CA VAL A 24 17.00 -26.88 20.36
C VAL A 24 18.36 -26.19 20.59
N ALA A 25 18.97 -26.40 21.76
CA ALA A 25 20.28 -25.84 22.08
C ALA A 25 21.38 -26.33 21.12
N THR A 26 21.34 -27.61 20.72
CA THR A 26 22.31 -28.20 19.79
C THR A 26 22.16 -27.61 18.40
N ILE A 27 20.94 -27.52 17.86
CA ILE A 27 20.68 -26.93 16.53
C ILE A 27 21.08 -25.45 16.49
N LEU A 28 20.84 -24.71 17.58
CA LEU A 28 21.30 -23.31 17.70
C LEU A 28 22.83 -23.19 17.76
N LYS A 29 23.50 -24.10 18.48
CA LYS A 29 24.98 -24.16 18.53
C LYS A 29 25.59 -24.47 17.16
N ASP A 30 24.88 -25.24 16.34
CA ASP A 30 25.24 -25.52 14.95
C ASP A 30 24.86 -24.35 13.99
N TYR A 31 24.45 -23.20 14.53
CA TYR A 31 24.05 -21.98 13.79
C TYR A 31 22.84 -22.16 12.85
N HIS A 32 21.93 -23.07 13.20
CA HIS A 32 20.67 -23.30 12.48
C HIS A 32 19.46 -22.85 13.32
N PHE A 33 18.28 -22.80 12.70
CA PHE A 33 17.05 -22.33 13.34
C PHE A 33 16.16 -23.52 13.71
N PRO A 34 16.11 -23.93 14.98
CA PRO A 34 15.12 -24.91 15.41
C PRO A 34 13.75 -24.25 15.54
N ILE A 35 12.71 -24.92 15.04
CA ILE A 35 11.32 -24.53 15.29
C ILE A 35 10.55 -25.72 15.83
N GLY A 36 9.85 -25.50 16.94
CA GLY A 36 8.96 -26.44 17.59
C GLY A 36 7.78 -25.71 18.20
N MET A 37 6.90 -26.45 18.86
CA MET A 37 5.68 -25.92 19.47
C MET A 37 5.93 -24.84 20.55
N GLU A 38 7.13 -24.78 21.12
CA GLU A 38 7.54 -23.77 22.10
C GLU A 38 7.62 -22.36 21.52
N MET A 39 7.75 -22.25 20.20
CA MET A 39 7.89 -20.98 19.48
C MET A 39 6.55 -20.49 18.91
N PHE A 40 5.46 -21.23 19.11
CA PHE A 40 4.12 -20.83 18.68
C PHE A 40 3.53 -19.79 19.64
N SER A 41 3.18 -18.61 19.11
CA SER A 41 2.54 -17.54 19.86
C SER A 41 1.02 -17.68 19.86
N ALA A 42 0.35 -17.07 20.84
CA ALA A 42 -1.10 -16.92 20.83
C ALA A 42 -1.50 -16.07 19.61
N ASP A 43 -2.29 -16.66 18.72
CA ASP A 43 -2.77 -16.04 17.48
C ASP A 43 -4.24 -16.43 17.25
N ASN A 44 -4.97 -15.65 16.45
CA ASN A 44 -6.37 -15.89 16.07
C ASN A 44 -6.52 -16.98 14.99
N VAL A 45 -5.43 -17.68 14.65
CA VAL A 45 -5.35 -18.71 13.62
C VAL A 45 -5.50 -20.09 14.26
N GLU A 46 -6.19 -21.01 13.58
CA GLU A 46 -6.33 -22.40 14.04
C GLU A 46 -4.94 -23.05 14.25
N GLN A 47 -4.72 -23.74 15.38
CA GLN A 47 -3.44 -24.36 15.75
C GLN A 47 -2.82 -25.21 14.64
N TRP A 48 -3.64 -25.98 13.92
CA TRP A 48 -3.18 -26.80 12.81
C TRP A 48 -2.68 -25.97 11.62
N GLU A 49 -3.30 -24.83 11.34
CA GLU A 49 -2.87 -23.93 10.26
C GLU A 49 -1.49 -23.32 10.55
N GLN A 50 -1.21 -22.97 11.80
CA GLN A 50 0.11 -22.49 12.23
C GLN A 50 1.19 -23.56 12.07
N ILE A 51 0.88 -24.80 12.45
CA ILE A 51 1.77 -25.96 12.29
C ILE A 51 2.08 -26.18 10.79
N ARG A 52 1.06 -26.18 9.92
CA ARG A 52 1.24 -26.38 8.48
C ARG A 52 2.18 -25.35 7.85
N ARG A 53 1.95 -24.06 8.13
CA ARG A 53 2.81 -22.98 7.61
C ARG A 53 4.25 -23.09 8.08
N THR A 54 4.44 -23.54 9.31
CA THR A 54 5.76 -23.72 9.89
C THR A 54 6.49 -24.89 9.24
N ILE A 55 5.80 -26.01 8.99
CA ILE A 55 6.35 -27.13 8.25
C ILE A 55 6.70 -26.70 6.82
N ASP A 56 5.80 -26.01 6.12
CA ASP A 56 6.01 -25.53 4.73
C ASP A 56 7.24 -24.61 4.59
N SER A 57 7.60 -23.86 5.62
CA SER A 57 8.77 -22.97 5.64
C SER A 57 10.06 -23.64 6.13
N SER A 58 10.00 -24.91 6.55
CA SER A 58 11.15 -25.63 7.10
C SER A 58 11.94 -26.37 6.01
N ASP A 59 13.26 -26.34 6.14
CA ASP A 59 14.18 -27.02 5.23
C ASP A 59 14.23 -28.52 5.51
N TYR A 60 14.27 -28.89 6.79
CA TYR A 60 14.35 -30.28 7.26
C TYR A 60 13.33 -30.52 8.38
N TYR A 61 12.89 -31.77 8.49
CA TYR A 61 11.94 -32.20 9.50
C TYR A 61 12.57 -33.31 10.36
N VAL A 62 12.67 -33.07 11.66
CA VAL A 62 13.18 -34.03 12.64
C VAL A 62 12.00 -34.58 13.43
N LEU A 63 11.83 -35.90 13.38
CA LEU A 63 10.84 -36.64 14.14
C LEU A 63 11.52 -37.37 15.30
N VAL A 64 11.08 -37.11 16.53
CA VAL A 64 11.53 -37.84 17.72
C VAL A 64 10.36 -38.61 18.32
N ILE A 65 10.50 -39.94 18.39
CA ILE A 65 9.51 -40.84 18.96
C ILE A 65 10.08 -41.48 20.23
N LYS A 66 9.33 -41.38 21.34
CA LYS A 66 9.61 -42.08 22.60
C LYS A 66 8.49 -43.09 22.89
N ARG A 67 7.88 -43.03 24.07
CA ARG A 67 6.90 -44.03 24.55
C ARG A 67 5.50 -43.48 24.74
N ARG A 68 5.25 -42.24 24.30
CA ARG A 68 3.91 -41.62 24.25
C ARG A 68 3.46 -41.39 22.81
N TYR A 69 2.16 -41.54 22.56
CA TYR A 69 1.55 -41.19 21.28
C TYR A 69 1.17 -39.71 21.22
N GLY A 70 0.86 -39.13 22.39
CA GLY A 70 0.55 -37.71 22.56
C GLY A 70 -0.92 -37.35 22.40
N SER A 71 -1.17 -36.07 22.14
CA SER A 71 -2.52 -35.53 21.99
C SER A 71 -3.13 -35.89 20.64
N MET A 72 -4.38 -36.34 20.67
CA MET A 72 -5.16 -36.73 19.50
C MET A 72 -5.74 -35.51 18.80
N THR A 73 -5.80 -35.56 17.47
CA THR A 73 -6.56 -34.63 16.65
C THR A 73 -7.99 -35.13 16.43
N LYS A 74 -8.84 -34.28 15.85
CA LYS A 74 -10.20 -34.65 15.43
C LYS A 74 -10.25 -35.80 14.42
N ASP A 75 -9.13 -36.08 13.75
CA ASP A 75 -9.02 -37.09 12.70
C ASP A 75 -8.64 -38.49 13.24
N GLY A 76 -8.57 -38.65 14.57
CA GLY A 76 -8.26 -39.94 15.20
C GLY A 76 -6.79 -40.36 15.11
N ILE A 77 -5.89 -39.42 14.82
CA ILE A 77 -4.42 -39.60 14.88
C ILE A 77 -3.78 -38.53 15.76
N SER A 78 -2.60 -38.79 16.30
CA SER A 78 -1.87 -37.79 17.11
C SER A 78 -1.41 -36.59 16.27
N TYR A 79 -1.19 -35.44 16.92
CA TYR A 79 -0.61 -34.28 16.26
C TYR A 79 0.75 -34.60 15.61
N THR A 80 1.62 -35.34 16.30
CA THR A 80 2.92 -35.78 15.78
C THR A 80 2.77 -36.66 14.52
N GLU A 81 1.83 -37.60 14.51
CA GLU A 81 1.57 -38.41 13.32
C GLU A 81 0.99 -37.57 12.17
N LYS A 82 0.11 -36.62 12.48
CA LYS A 82 -0.48 -35.70 11.50
C LYS A 82 0.59 -34.80 10.87
N GLU A 83 1.49 -34.25 11.68
CA GLU A 83 2.66 -33.48 11.25
C GLU A 83 3.58 -34.29 10.33
N TYR A 84 3.87 -35.55 10.70
CA TYR A 84 4.71 -36.44 9.91
C TYR A 84 4.10 -36.71 8.53
N ASN A 85 2.80 -37.02 8.48
CA ASN A 85 2.08 -37.26 7.23
C ASN A 85 2.15 -36.03 6.31
N TYR A 86 1.97 -34.83 6.88
CA TYR A 86 2.03 -33.58 6.14
C TYR A 86 3.44 -33.28 5.62
N ALA A 87 4.49 -33.49 6.43
CA ALA A 87 5.88 -33.30 6.00
C ALA A 87 6.24 -34.21 4.81
N LYS A 88 5.77 -35.47 4.84
CA LYS A 88 5.93 -36.43 3.72
C LYS A 88 5.17 -35.98 2.47
N GLU A 89 3.93 -35.52 2.62
CA GLU A 89 3.13 -34.97 1.50
C GLU A 89 3.85 -33.81 0.81
N LYS A 90 4.47 -32.91 1.60
CA LYS A 90 5.24 -31.77 1.12
C LYS A 90 6.66 -32.10 0.64
N LYS A 91 7.05 -33.38 0.71
CA LYS A 91 8.38 -33.87 0.31
C LYS A 91 9.51 -33.14 1.06
N ILE A 92 9.29 -32.82 2.32
CA ILE A 92 10.34 -32.29 3.20
C ILE A 92 11.19 -33.49 3.66
N PRO A 93 12.53 -33.40 3.64
CA PRO A 93 13.38 -34.48 4.13
C PRO A 93 13.10 -34.75 5.61
N VAL A 94 12.69 -35.99 5.91
CA VAL A 94 12.35 -36.45 7.27
C VAL A 94 13.52 -37.26 7.85
N LEU A 95 13.98 -36.84 9.02
CA LEU A 95 14.97 -37.53 9.84
C LEU A 95 14.27 -38.10 11.08
N ALA A 96 14.19 -39.42 11.18
CA ALA A 96 13.44 -40.09 12.24
C ALA A 96 14.36 -40.71 13.30
N PHE A 97 14.06 -40.42 14.56
CA PHE A 97 14.80 -40.89 15.73
C PHE A 97 13.86 -41.56 16.73
N VAL A 98 14.10 -42.84 17.01
CA VAL A 98 13.22 -43.67 17.86
C VAL A 98 13.96 -44.07 19.13
N ALA A 99 13.32 -43.94 20.29
CA ALA A 99 13.92 -44.37 21.55
C ALA A 99 14.27 -45.87 21.51
N ALA A 100 15.50 -46.21 21.88
CA ALA A 100 15.96 -47.58 21.96
C ALA A 100 15.21 -48.35 23.06
N ARG A 101 15.10 -49.67 22.91
CA ARG A 101 14.42 -50.52 23.91
C ARG A 101 15.08 -50.43 25.30
N ASP A 102 16.40 -50.23 25.33
CA ASP A 102 17.24 -50.10 26.52
C ASP A 102 17.47 -48.65 26.97
N ALA A 103 16.78 -47.66 26.38
CA ALA A 103 16.81 -46.28 26.84
C ALA A 103 16.26 -46.17 28.28
N ALA A 104 16.87 -45.29 29.09
CA ALA A 104 16.38 -45.03 30.43
C ALA A 104 14.98 -44.39 30.36
N ILE A 105 14.02 -45.00 31.06
CA ILE A 105 12.63 -44.54 31.08
C ILE A 105 12.07 -44.53 32.48
N THR A 106 11.25 -43.53 32.74
CA THR A 106 10.44 -43.36 33.95
C THR A 106 8.99 -43.74 33.67
N ASN A 107 8.20 -44.00 34.72
CA ASN A 107 6.79 -44.34 34.55
C ASN A 107 5.98 -43.23 33.85
N SER A 108 6.38 -41.97 33.99
CA SER A 108 5.75 -40.83 33.32
C SER A 108 5.99 -40.80 31.80
N ASP A 109 7.01 -41.50 31.31
CA ASP A 109 7.34 -41.55 29.88
C ASP A 109 6.44 -42.51 29.09
N ILE A 110 5.66 -43.35 29.77
CA ILE A 110 4.91 -44.44 29.14
C ILE A 110 3.46 -43.99 28.89
N GLU A 111 2.95 -44.27 27.68
CA GLU A 111 1.53 -44.14 27.39
C GLU A 111 0.70 -45.12 28.24
N ASP A 112 -0.19 -44.56 29.05
CA ASP A 112 -1.08 -45.26 29.97
C ASP A 112 -2.40 -45.70 29.30
N ASP A 113 -2.71 -45.12 28.15
CA ASP A 113 -3.88 -45.43 27.33
C ASP A 113 -3.59 -46.62 26.36
N PRO A 114 -4.29 -47.77 26.50
CA PRO A 114 -4.08 -48.94 25.65
C PRO A 114 -4.32 -48.70 24.15
N GLU A 115 -5.27 -47.83 23.79
CA GLU A 115 -5.59 -47.50 22.39
C GLU A 115 -4.45 -46.67 21.78
N LYS A 116 -4.01 -45.63 22.49
CA LYS A 116 -2.86 -44.82 22.06
C LYS A 116 -1.57 -45.63 22.01
N LEU A 117 -1.38 -46.58 22.92
CA LEU A 117 -0.22 -47.48 22.87
C LEU A 117 -0.23 -48.36 21.62
N PHE A 118 -1.41 -48.82 21.19
CA PHE A 118 -1.57 -49.55 19.93
C PHE A 118 -1.27 -48.66 18.72
N LEU A 119 -1.81 -47.44 18.69
CA LEU A 119 -1.55 -46.46 17.63
C LEU A 119 -0.08 -46.05 17.55
N LEU A 120 0.58 -45.86 18.70
CA LEU A 120 2.01 -45.58 18.79
C LEU A 120 2.84 -46.70 18.17
N LYS A 121 2.53 -47.96 18.47
CA LYS A 121 3.23 -49.12 17.89
C LYS A 121 3.08 -49.12 16.37
N LYS A 122 1.85 -48.97 15.87
CA LYS A 122 1.56 -48.91 14.43
C LYS A 122 2.29 -47.75 13.74
N PHE A 123 2.28 -46.57 14.35
CA PHE A 123 2.98 -45.40 13.83
C PHE A 123 4.49 -45.60 13.80
N THR A 124 5.07 -46.12 14.88
CA THR A 124 6.51 -46.40 14.99
C THR A 124 6.96 -47.43 13.96
N GLU A 125 6.21 -48.53 13.81
CA GLU A 125 6.47 -49.55 12.79
C GLU A 125 6.42 -48.96 11.38
N ARG A 126 5.43 -48.10 11.09
CA ARG A 126 5.34 -47.40 9.79
C ARG A 126 6.55 -46.51 9.54
N VAL A 127 6.96 -45.70 10.52
CA VAL A 127 8.10 -44.79 10.39
C VAL A 127 9.40 -45.55 10.12
N LEU A 128 9.61 -46.69 10.79
CA LEU A 128 10.78 -47.55 10.61
C LEU A 128 10.84 -48.21 9.22
N VAL A 129 9.68 -48.49 8.60
CA VAL A 129 9.60 -49.03 7.24
C VAL A 129 9.81 -47.94 6.19
N GLU A 130 9.24 -46.75 6.43
CA GLU A 130 9.20 -45.66 5.44
C GLU A 130 10.47 -44.78 5.42
N ASN A 131 11.27 -44.79 6.48
CA ASN A 131 12.46 -43.93 6.58
C ASN A 131 13.63 -44.66 7.27
N PRO A 132 14.88 -44.47 6.79
CA PRO A 132 16.06 -44.80 7.57
C PRO A 132 16.01 -44.06 8.91
N SER A 133 15.88 -44.80 9.99
CA SER A 133 15.68 -44.27 11.34
C SER A 133 16.85 -44.64 12.25
N GLU A 134 17.23 -43.76 13.15
CA GLU A 134 18.26 -44.02 14.15
C GLU A 134 17.67 -44.22 15.55
N PHE A 135 18.27 -45.09 16.34
CA PHE A 135 17.83 -45.35 17.71
C PHE A 135 18.65 -44.58 18.72
N TRP A 136 18.04 -43.95 19.72
CA TRP A 136 18.74 -43.15 20.75
C TRP A 136 18.45 -43.64 22.18
N LYS A 137 19.40 -43.47 23.09
CA LYS A 137 19.33 -44.01 24.47
C LYS A 137 19.13 -42.97 25.56
N ASN A 138 19.62 -41.76 25.34
CA ASN A 138 19.54 -40.64 26.27
C ASN A 138 19.60 -39.31 25.48
N PRO A 139 19.35 -38.16 26.13
CA PRO A 139 19.29 -36.88 25.43
C PRO A 139 20.59 -36.49 24.70
N ASP A 140 21.76 -36.85 25.24
CA ASP A 140 23.06 -36.48 24.64
C ASP A 140 23.37 -37.33 23.40
N ASP A 141 23.02 -38.62 23.45
CA ASP A 141 23.06 -39.55 22.31
C ASP A 141 22.10 -39.11 21.20
N LEU A 142 20.89 -38.68 21.54
CA LEU A 142 19.93 -38.11 20.58
C LEU A 142 20.52 -36.88 19.87
N CYS A 143 21.05 -35.92 20.62
CA CYS A 143 21.62 -34.69 20.03
C CYS A 143 22.80 -35.00 19.10
N THR A 144 23.65 -35.94 19.49
CA THR A 144 24.79 -36.40 18.68
C THR A 144 24.33 -36.97 17.34
N LYS A 145 23.34 -37.87 17.37
CA LYS A 145 22.79 -38.51 16.17
C LYS A 145 22.06 -37.53 15.28
N VAL A 146 21.27 -36.62 15.87
CA VAL A 146 20.56 -35.60 15.08
C VAL A 146 21.55 -34.68 14.37
N SER A 147 22.59 -34.19 15.06
CA SER A 147 23.60 -33.32 14.44
C SER A 147 24.33 -34.05 13.30
N GLN A 148 24.76 -35.30 13.50
CA GLN A 148 25.41 -36.10 12.46
C GLN A 148 24.50 -36.32 11.23
N ALA A 149 23.24 -36.69 11.45
CA ALA A 149 22.27 -36.92 10.39
C ALA A 149 21.96 -35.63 9.62
N LEU A 150 21.82 -34.50 10.32
CA LEU A 150 21.61 -33.19 9.71
C LEU A 150 22.81 -32.78 8.85
N HIS A 151 24.03 -32.88 9.36
CA HIS A 151 25.24 -32.58 8.59
C HIS A 151 25.31 -33.40 7.29
N LYS A 152 25.01 -34.70 7.36
CA LYS A 152 24.93 -35.55 6.17
C LYS A 152 23.83 -35.11 5.21
N GLN A 153 22.67 -34.70 5.71
CA GLN A 153 21.58 -34.19 4.87
C GLN A 153 21.89 -32.83 4.23
N PHE A 154 22.62 -31.96 4.92
CA PHE A 154 23.06 -30.67 4.35
C PHE A 154 23.95 -30.86 3.13
N GLU A 155 24.78 -31.91 3.13
CA GLU A 155 25.65 -32.25 2.01
C GLU A 155 24.91 -32.97 0.88
N THR A 156 24.12 -34.01 1.22
CA THR A 156 23.50 -34.93 0.25
C THR A 156 22.16 -34.47 -0.31
N ASN A 157 21.41 -33.65 0.42
CA ASN A 157 20.06 -33.22 0.06
C ASN A 157 19.93 -31.71 0.28
N GLN A 158 20.58 -30.94 -0.60
CA GLN A 158 20.73 -29.50 -0.46
C GLN A 158 19.37 -28.78 -0.55
N ARG A 159 18.95 -28.19 0.57
CA ARG A 159 17.78 -27.32 0.65
C ARG A 159 18.20 -25.87 0.44
N ARG A 160 17.23 -25.00 0.16
CA ARG A 160 17.51 -23.57 -0.13
C ARG A 160 18.18 -22.90 1.07
N GLY A 161 17.68 -23.16 2.28
CA GLY A 161 18.19 -22.56 3.50
C GLY A 161 18.10 -21.03 3.51
N TRP A 162 18.71 -20.46 4.54
CA TRP A 162 18.82 -19.05 4.84
C TRP A 162 20.27 -18.63 4.65
N ILE A 163 20.51 -17.76 3.69
CA ILE A 163 21.82 -17.18 3.48
C ILE A 163 21.79 -15.80 4.11
N LYS A 164 22.76 -15.52 4.99
CA LYS A 164 22.93 -14.14 5.45
C LYS A 164 23.30 -13.34 4.21
N ASN A 165 22.52 -12.31 3.89
CA ASN A 165 22.84 -11.39 2.80
C ASN A 165 24.08 -10.58 3.20
N ASN A 166 25.25 -11.19 3.05
CA ASN A 166 26.54 -10.55 3.16
C ASN A 166 26.88 -10.11 1.74
N GLU A 167 26.92 -8.79 1.54
CA GLU A 167 27.34 -8.12 0.30
C GLU A 167 26.26 -7.88 -0.76
N VAL A 168 26.05 -6.58 -0.96
CA VAL A 168 25.66 -5.97 -2.24
C VAL A 168 26.62 -6.48 -3.31
N GLY A 169 26.09 -7.18 -4.33
CA GLY A 169 26.85 -7.54 -5.54
C GLY A 169 27.63 -8.86 -5.48
N GLY A 170 26.97 -9.96 -5.88
CA GLY A 170 27.59 -11.24 -6.19
C GLY A 170 27.11 -11.72 -7.57
N ASN A 171 28.03 -11.83 -8.53
CA ASN A 171 27.81 -11.58 -9.95
C ASN A 171 27.44 -12.79 -10.84
N ASP A 172 26.90 -13.90 -10.33
CA ASP A 172 26.89 -15.17 -11.11
C ASP A 172 25.54 -15.85 -11.45
N ASP A 173 24.37 -15.26 -11.14
CA ASP A 173 23.08 -15.97 -11.34
C ASP A 173 22.14 -15.40 -12.41
N ILE A 174 22.51 -14.33 -13.13
CA ILE A 174 21.58 -13.72 -14.12
C ILE A 174 21.57 -14.48 -15.45
N GLU A 175 22.62 -15.21 -15.81
CA GLU A 175 22.59 -16.11 -16.99
C GLU A 175 21.90 -17.47 -16.73
N LYS A 176 21.60 -17.81 -15.47
CA LYS A 176 20.93 -19.07 -15.09
C LYS A 176 19.71 -18.86 -14.20
N MET A 177 18.85 -17.90 -14.56
CA MET A 177 17.52 -17.84 -13.98
C MET A 177 16.74 -19.10 -14.37
N ASN A 178 16.77 -20.10 -13.48
CA ASN A 178 16.08 -21.38 -13.59
C ASN A 178 14.63 -21.16 -14.03
N ILE A 179 14.23 -21.74 -15.17
CA ILE A 179 12.87 -21.73 -15.73
C ILE A 179 11.81 -22.04 -14.65
N GLN A 180 12.13 -22.91 -13.69
CA GLN A 180 11.26 -23.26 -12.57
C GLN A 180 11.05 -22.11 -11.57
N THR A 181 12.05 -21.26 -11.34
CA THR A 181 11.92 -20.08 -10.46
C THR A 181 11.04 -19.02 -11.12
N LEU A 182 11.19 -18.87 -12.44
CA LEU A 182 10.34 -18.05 -13.28
C LEU A 182 8.90 -18.55 -13.32
N ILE A 183 8.69 -19.87 -13.45
CA ILE A 183 7.37 -20.53 -13.35
C ILE A 183 6.79 -20.38 -11.93
N ASP A 184 7.60 -20.44 -10.88
CA ASP A 184 7.12 -20.30 -9.51
C ASP A 184 6.73 -18.85 -9.18
N ILE A 185 7.44 -17.86 -9.72
CA ILE A 185 7.07 -16.45 -9.64
C ILE A 185 5.78 -16.22 -10.44
N LYS A 186 5.69 -16.78 -11.66
CA LYS A 186 4.49 -16.76 -12.51
C LYS A 186 3.28 -17.29 -11.77
N ARG A 187 3.36 -18.51 -11.25
CA ARG A 187 2.29 -19.17 -10.47
C ARG A 187 1.86 -18.36 -9.25
N LYS A 188 2.79 -17.70 -8.56
CA LYS A 188 2.44 -16.85 -7.41
C LYS A 188 1.72 -15.57 -7.83
N VAL A 189 2.09 -14.98 -8.95
CA VAL A 189 1.41 -13.80 -9.51
C VAL A 189 0.02 -14.19 -10.05
N GLU A 190 -0.09 -15.27 -10.83
CA GLU A 190 -1.35 -15.85 -11.30
C GLU A 190 -2.29 -16.15 -10.12
N TYR A 191 -1.78 -16.84 -9.09
CA TYR A 191 -2.54 -17.20 -7.90
C TYR A 191 -3.08 -15.96 -7.17
N GLU A 192 -2.28 -14.92 -7.02
CA GLU A 192 -2.72 -13.68 -6.36
C GLU A 192 -3.75 -12.90 -7.21
N ILE A 193 -3.63 -12.92 -8.55
CA ILE A 193 -4.60 -12.28 -9.45
C ILE A 193 -5.93 -13.03 -9.45
N ILE A 194 -5.90 -14.36 -9.53
CA ILE A 194 -7.09 -15.22 -9.52
C ILE A 194 -7.80 -15.16 -8.16
N ARG A 195 -7.04 -15.23 -7.06
CA ARG A 195 -7.58 -15.14 -5.70
C ARG A 195 -8.27 -13.80 -5.42
N LYS A 196 -7.80 -12.72 -6.02
CA LYS A 196 -8.27 -11.35 -5.73
C LYS A 196 -9.42 -10.87 -6.62
N ASN A 197 -9.75 -11.60 -7.68
CA ASN A 197 -10.87 -11.28 -8.56
C ASN A 197 -12.13 -12.09 -8.20
N LYS A 198 -13.28 -11.41 -8.08
CA LYS A 198 -14.57 -12.06 -7.77
C LYS A 198 -15.12 -12.89 -8.93
N ASP A 199 -14.78 -12.52 -10.16
CA ASP A 199 -15.18 -13.25 -11.37
C ASP A 199 -13.97 -14.01 -11.93
N ILE A 200 -13.99 -15.32 -11.70
CA ILE A 200 -12.86 -16.21 -11.98
C ILE A 200 -12.57 -16.28 -13.49
N ARG A 201 -13.59 -16.20 -14.36
CA ARG A 201 -13.40 -16.34 -15.82
C ARG A 201 -12.63 -15.16 -16.41
N LEU A 202 -13.00 -13.93 -16.04
CA LEU A 202 -12.30 -12.71 -16.45
C LEU A 202 -10.87 -12.66 -15.88
N ALA A 203 -10.64 -13.23 -14.70
CA ALA A 203 -9.31 -13.33 -14.11
C ALA A 203 -8.38 -14.24 -14.91
N TYR A 204 -8.88 -15.40 -15.36
CA TYR A 204 -8.12 -16.29 -16.25
C TYR A 204 -7.89 -15.66 -17.63
N ASP A 205 -8.89 -15.02 -18.24
CA ASP A 205 -8.73 -14.31 -19.53
C ASP A 205 -7.69 -13.17 -19.44
N PHE A 206 -7.62 -12.48 -18.30
CA PHE A 206 -6.63 -11.43 -18.03
C PHE A 206 -5.22 -11.99 -17.81
N VAL A 207 -5.10 -13.07 -17.03
CA VAL A 207 -3.84 -13.78 -16.76
C VAL A 207 -3.26 -14.33 -18.07
N ASP A 208 -4.07 -15.00 -18.88
CA ASP A 208 -3.65 -15.59 -20.15
C ASP A 208 -3.17 -14.53 -21.16
N ASN A 209 -3.69 -13.29 -21.11
CA ASN A 209 -3.26 -12.19 -21.98
C ASN A 209 -1.95 -11.50 -21.51
N ILE A 210 -1.62 -11.60 -20.22
CA ILE A 210 -0.54 -10.85 -19.58
C ILE A 210 0.66 -11.72 -19.22
N ASP A 211 0.47 -13.02 -19.03
CA ASP A 211 1.49 -13.98 -18.59
C ASP A 211 2.74 -13.99 -19.48
N ASP A 212 2.55 -14.00 -20.79
CA ASP A 212 3.66 -13.97 -21.75
C ASP A 212 4.38 -12.61 -21.74
N LYS A 213 3.67 -11.52 -21.41
CA LYS A 213 4.23 -10.16 -21.39
C LYS A 213 5.04 -9.90 -20.12
N ILE A 214 4.58 -10.36 -18.94
CA ILE A 214 5.30 -10.17 -17.66
C ILE A 214 6.60 -10.96 -17.63
N LEU A 215 6.56 -12.23 -18.02
CA LEU A 215 7.75 -13.09 -18.03
C LEU A 215 8.81 -12.57 -19.01
N HIS A 216 8.36 -12.09 -20.18
CA HIS A 216 9.20 -11.40 -21.15
C HIS A 216 9.80 -10.10 -20.59
N SER A 217 9.04 -9.34 -19.79
CA SER A 217 9.49 -8.06 -19.22
C SER A 217 10.50 -8.24 -18.09
N ILE A 218 10.29 -9.18 -17.17
CA ILE A 218 11.20 -9.41 -16.02
C ILE A 218 12.54 -10.01 -16.47
N THR A 219 12.54 -10.85 -17.51
CA THR A 219 13.77 -11.52 -18.00
C THR A 219 14.51 -10.75 -19.08
N LYS A 220 13.85 -9.80 -19.76
CA LYS A 220 14.45 -9.07 -20.89
C LYS A 220 14.36 -7.55 -20.80
N GLN A 221 13.71 -6.94 -19.81
CA GLN A 221 13.60 -5.48 -19.71
C GLN A 221 14.15 -4.96 -18.39
N THR A 222 14.62 -3.71 -18.41
CA THR A 222 15.13 -3.01 -17.23
C THR A 222 14.02 -2.84 -16.21
N TYR A 223 14.29 -3.17 -14.95
CA TYR A 223 13.35 -2.98 -13.84
C TYR A 223 14.08 -2.50 -12.58
N ILE A 224 13.31 -1.97 -11.63
CA ILE A 224 13.79 -1.51 -10.34
C ILE A 224 13.58 -2.63 -9.32
N ASP A 225 14.67 -3.11 -8.71
CA ASP A 225 14.59 -4.11 -7.65
C ASP A 225 14.19 -3.47 -6.32
N ASN A 226 14.83 -2.34 -6.00
CA ASN A 226 14.59 -1.61 -4.78
C ASN A 226 14.62 -0.10 -5.04
N PHE A 227 13.52 0.57 -4.68
CA PHE A 227 13.40 2.03 -4.67
C PHE A 227 13.26 2.49 -3.22
N ASN A 228 14.23 3.26 -2.75
CA ASN A 228 14.20 3.90 -1.44
C ASN A 228 14.44 5.39 -1.58
N ARG A 229 13.50 6.21 -1.13
CA ARG A 229 13.66 7.66 -1.10
C ARG A 229 13.43 8.22 0.29
N GLU A 230 14.28 9.16 0.66
CA GLU A 230 14.12 9.98 1.85
C GLU A 230 13.92 11.43 1.44
N ILE A 231 12.88 12.08 1.98
CA ILE A 231 12.58 13.50 1.79
C ILE A 231 12.66 14.16 3.16
N VAL A 232 13.62 15.07 3.34
CA VAL A 232 13.79 15.84 4.58
C VAL A 232 13.34 17.27 4.31
N LEU A 233 12.35 17.72 5.08
CA LEU A 233 11.78 19.06 5.03
C LEU A 233 12.23 19.82 6.27
N GLU A 234 13.16 20.76 6.12
CA GLU A 234 13.67 21.58 7.22
C GLU A 234 13.07 22.99 7.15
N ILE A 235 12.27 23.33 8.15
CA ILE A 235 11.60 24.63 8.24
C ILE A 235 12.56 25.65 8.88
N ILE A 236 12.87 26.71 8.15
CA ILE A 236 13.78 27.78 8.57
C ILE A 236 13.06 29.13 8.37
N GLY A 237 12.34 29.59 9.40
CA GLY A 237 11.46 30.76 9.29
C GLY A 237 10.32 30.50 8.30
N ASP A 238 10.17 31.37 7.31
CA ASP A 238 9.17 31.24 6.23
C ASP A 238 9.68 30.48 4.99
N GLN A 239 10.91 29.95 5.06
CA GLN A 239 11.54 29.18 3.99
C GLN A 239 11.64 27.70 4.39
N LEU A 240 11.54 26.84 3.38
CA LEU A 240 11.71 25.40 3.50
C LEU A 240 12.95 24.99 2.74
N ARG A 241 13.88 24.33 3.43
CA ARG A 241 14.97 23.61 2.77
C ARG A 241 14.50 22.17 2.52
N VAL A 242 14.41 21.81 1.25
CA VAL A 242 13.97 20.49 0.80
C VAL A 242 15.21 19.68 0.44
N GLY A 243 15.47 18.60 1.16
CA GLY A 243 16.50 17.61 0.83
C GLY A 243 15.85 16.32 0.34
N ILE A 244 16.27 15.80 -0.81
CA ILE A 244 15.77 14.54 -1.36
C ILE A 244 16.95 13.62 -1.62
N THR A 245 16.97 12.47 -0.95
CA THR A 245 17.93 11.39 -1.19
C THR A 245 17.19 10.22 -1.85
N THR A 246 17.57 9.86 -3.07
CA THR A 246 17.00 8.72 -3.79
C THR A 246 18.06 7.64 -3.93
N ARG A 247 17.73 6.40 -3.58
CA ARG A 247 18.53 5.20 -3.79
C ARG A 247 17.72 4.22 -4.63
N ILE A 248 18.21 3.88 -5.82
CA ILE A 248 17.53 2.97 -6.73
C ILE A 248 18.49 1.89 -7.17
N GLU A 249 18.08 0.63 -7.02
CA GLU A 249 18.77 -0.52 -7.59
C GLU A 249 18.02 -0.95 -8.86
N PHE A 250 18.70 -0.87 -10.00
CA PHE A 250 18.22 -1.32 -11.30
C PHE A 250 18.82 -2.67 -11.66
N LEU A 251 18.03 -3.51 -12.31
CA LEU A 251 18.46 -4.79 -12.89
C LEU A 251 18.14 -4.83 -14.38
N ASN A 252 18.91 -5.62 -15.13
CA ASN A 252 18.77 -5.77 -16.58
C ASN A 252 18.83 -4.42 -17.34
N VAL A 253 19.72 -3.53 -16.92
CA VAL A 253 19.96 -2.27 -17.65
C VAL A 253 20.59 -2.61 -19.00
N LYS A 254 20.01 -2.09 -20.08
CA LYS A 254 20.56 -2.25 -21.43
C LYS A 254 21.26 -0.99 -21.88
N ASN A 255 22.26 -1.15 -22.73
CA ASN A 255 22.86 -0.06 -23.49
C ASN A 255 21.76 0.78 -24.15
N ASP A 256 21.93 2.10 -24.16
CA ASP A 256 21.04 3.10 -24.74
C ASP A 256 19.67 3.29 -24.05
N ILE A 257 19.40 2.60 -22.93
CA ILE A 257 18.23 2.89 -22.11
C ILE A 257 18.57 3.94 -21.07
N ASN A 258 17.93 5.11 -21.15
CA ASN A 258 17.99 6.11 -20.08
C ASN A 258 17.22 5.60 -18.85
N TYR A 259 17.91 4.88 -17.97
CA TYR A 259 17.32 4.25 -16.79
C TYR A 259 17.14 5.23 -15.62
N TYR A 260 17.83 6.38 -15.63
CA TYR A 260 17.75 7.36 -14.56
C TYR A 260 17.78 8.79 -15.08
N SER A 261 16.74 9.56 -14.74
CA SER A 261 16.68 10.99 -14.99
C SER A 261 16.13 11.73 -13.78
N SER A 262 16.59 12.97 -13.60
CA SER A 262 16.07 13.87 -12.57
C SER A 262 16.12 15.28 -13.12
N SER A 263 14.97 15.82 -13.53
CA SER A 263 14.87 17.17 -14.09
C SER A 263 13.66 17.89 -13.49
N PRO A 264 13.80 18.48 -12.29
CA PRO A 264 12.68 19.08 -11.57
C PRO A 264 12.19 20.37 -12.24
N ARG A 265 10.95 20.75 -11.90
CA ARG A 265 10.35 22.02 -12.29
C ARG A 265 10.09 22.89 -11.07
N PHE A 266 10.16 24.21 -11.27
CA PHE A 266 9.99 25.21 -10.21
C PHE A 266 9.04 26.33 -10.66
N GLU A 267 8.39 26.97 -9.69
CA GLU A 267 7.48 28.10 -9.93
C GLU A 267 8.27 29.37 -10.27
N THR A 268 9.42 29.58 -9.61
CA THR A 268 10.25 30.77 -9.79
C THR A 268 11.68 30.45 -10.19
N LEU A 269 12.34 31.40 -10.86
CA LEU A 269 13.75 31.28 -11.24
C LEU A 269 14.66 31.16 -10.01
N GLU A 270 14.31 31.84 -8.91
CA GLU A 270 15.08 31.80 -7.66
C GLU A 270 15.08 30.40 -7.03
N GLN A 271 13.91 29.74 -7.02
CA GLN A 271 13.79 28.36 -6.58
C GLN A 271 14.66 27.43 -7.45
N ALA A 272 14.60 27.58 -8.78
CA ALA A 272 15.44 26.80 -9.70
C ALA A 272 16.94 27.02 -9.48
N LYS A 273 17.37 28.27 -9.26
CA LYS A 273 18.77 28.62 -8.95
C LYS A 273 19.24 28.10 -7.60
N SER A 274 18.33 27.82 -6.67
CA SER A 274 18.66 27.28 -5.35
C SER A 274 18.97 25.78 -5.36
N TYR A 275 18.65 25.08 -6.45
CA TYR A 275 18.83 23.64 -6.56
C TYR A 275 20.30 23.23 -6.64
N LYS A 276 20.66 22.18 -5.90
CA LYS A 276 22.02 21.64 -5.83
C LYS A 276 22.00 20.11 -5.87
N HIS A 277 22.98 19.55 -6.57
CA HIS A 277 23.39 18.15 -6.44
C HIS A 277 24.34 18.03 -5.25
N GLU A 278 23.86 17.45 -4.14
CA GLU A 278 24.66 17.24 -2.93
C GLU A 278 25.52 15.97 -3.04
N ASP A 279 24.99 14.94 -3.71
CA ASP A 279 25.65 13.65 -3.94
C ASP A 279 25.08 12.98 -5.20
N PHE A 280 25.92 12.35 -6.02
CA PHE A 280 25.47 11.53 -7.14
C PHE A 280 26.47 10.40 -7.40
N THR A 281 26.14 9.20 -6.95
CA THR A 281 26.97 8.02 -7.16
C THR A 281 26.26 6.95 -7.97
N ILE A 282 27.04 6.24 -8.79
CA ILE A 282 26.62 5.04 -9.51
C ILE A 282 27.56 3.92 -9.09
N ASN A 283 27.00 2.85 -8.51
CA ASN A 283 27.76 1.75 -7.91
C ASN A 283 28.83 2.23 -6.91
N GLY A 284 28.52 3.30 -6.17
CA GLY A 284 29.42 3.89 -5.17
C GLY A 284 30.51 4.82 -5.71
N VAL A 285 30.62 4.98 -7.03
CA VAL A 285 31.55 5.93 -7.67
C VAL A 285 30.85 7.28 -7.85
N ASP A 286 31.49 8.38 -7.42
CA ASP A 286 30.95 9.75 -7.56
C ASP A 286 31.07 10.26 -9.01
N TYR A 287 29.94 10.72 -9.55
CA TYR A 287 29.78 11.25 -10.90
C TYR A 287 29.22 12.68 -10.91
N ARG A 288 29.08 13.32 -9.75
CA ARG A 288 28.46 14.64 -9.59
C ARG A 288 29.07 15.73 -10.48
N ASP A 289 30.39 15.77 -10.60
CA ASP A 289 31.09 16.77 -11.43
C ASP A 289 30.85 16.59 -12.94
N LYS A 290 30.30 15.45 -13.36
CA LYS A 290 29.95 15.17 -14.75
C LYS A 290 28.49 15.49 -15.08
N ILE A 291 27.70 15.93 -14.10
CA ILE A 291 26.32 16.37 -14.34
C ILE A 291 26.36 17.75 -14.99
N VAL A 292 25.65 17.90 -16.11
CA VAL A 292 25.45 19.20 -16.76
C VAL A 292 24.01 19.66 -16.51
N SER A 293 23.85 20.80 -15.84
CA SER A 293 22.56 21.35 -15.47
C SER A 293 22.28 22.67 -16.20
N GLU A 294 21.08 22.81 -16.75
CA GLU A 294 20.62 24.04 -17.43
C GLU A 294 19.20 24.39 -17.00
N ILE A 295 18.92 25.68 -16.77
CA ILE A 295 17.58 26.18 -16.43
C ILE A 295 16.96 26.79 -17.68
N GLU A 296 15.80 26.26 -18.07
CA GLU A 296 15.01 26.73 -19.21
C GLU A 296 13.63 27.23 -18.74
N CYS A 297 13.21 28.43 -19.16
CA CYS A 297 11.83 28.87 -19.01
C CYS A 297 11.00 28.35 -20.18
N THR A 298 10.11 27.40 -19.93
CA THR A 298 9.35 26.71 -21.00
C THR A 298 8.13 27.49 -21.48
N HIS A 299 7.37 28.12 -20.56
CA HIS A 299 6.22 28.99 -20.86
C HIS A 299 5.84 29.80 -19.61
N GLU A 300 5.81 31.12 -19.69
CA GLU A 300 5.57 32.00 -18.53
C GLU A 300 4.20 31.80 -17.85
N ASN A 301 3.18 31.35 -18.59
CA ASN A 301 1.81 31.17 -18.06
C ASN A 301 1.57 29.78 -17.42
N ARG A 302 2.57 28.90 -17.34
CA ARG A 302 2.44 27.59 -16.66
C ARG A 302 2.68 27.76 -15.16
N GLN A 303 2.03 26.93 -14.34
CA GLN A 303 2.24 26.92 -12.88
C GLN A 303 3.70 26.67 -12.48
N PHE A 304 4.41 25.80 -13.21
CA PHE A 304 5.85 25.51 -13.00
C PHE A 304 6.64 25.75 -14.30
N PRO A 305 6.96 27.02 -14.62
CA PRO A 305 7.48 27.41 -15.92
C PRO A 305 8.97 27.08 -16.10
N TYR A 306 9.75 27.04 -15.01
CA TYR A 306 11.20 26.80 -15.03
C TYR A 306 11.51 25.31 -14.91
N LEU A 307 12.09 24.73 -15.97
CA LEU A 307 12.59 23.37 -16.00
C LEU A 307 14.11 23.36 -15.79
N LEU A 308 14.58 22.63 -14.78
CA LEU A 308 16.00 22.34 -14.62
C LEU A 308 16.33 21.04 -15.34
N ARG A 309 16.93 21.12 -16.52
CA ARG A 309 17.41 19.95 -17.27
C ARG A 309 18.74 19.51 -16.70
N ASN A 310 18.83 18.25 -16.31
CA ASN A 310 20.09 17.64 -15.90
C ASN A 310 20.44 16.53 -16.90
N ALA A 311 21.56 16.70 -17.59
CA ALA A 311 22.19 15.62 -18.36
C ALA A 311 23.05 14.80 -17.39
N MET A 312 22.51 13.64 -16.99
CA MET A 312 23.17 12.73 -16.06
C MET A 312 24.11 11.77 -16.80
N PRO A 313 25.33 11.53 -16.31
CA PRO A 313 26.16 10.46 -16.84
C PRO A 313 25.55 9.11 -16.42
N LEU A 314 25.45 8.17 -17.37
CA LEU A 314 24.94 6.83 -17.15
C LEU A 314 26.03 5.79 -17.43
N VAL A 315 26.02 4.70 -16.67
CA VAL A 315 26.96 3.59 -16.80
C VAL A 315 26.16 2.35 -17.19
N TYR A 316 26.73 1.44 -17.98
CA TYR A 316 26.01 0.27 -18.53
C TYR A 316 26.81 -1.04 -18.40
N ASP A 317 27.85 -1.06 -17.58
CA ASP A 317 28.82 -2.16 -17.51
C ASP A 317 28.51 -3.23 -16.44
N SER A 318 27.42 -3.07 -15.69
CA SER A 318 27.11 -3.93 -14.56
C SER A 318 25.72 -4.58 -14.65
N ASN A 319 25.63 -5.84 -14.21
CA ASN A 319 24.40 -6.63 -14.15
C ASN A 319 23.32 -5.99 -13.25
N SER A 320 23.75 -5.28 -12.20
CA SER A 320 22.92 -4.40 -11.38
C SER A 320 23.53 -3.01 -11.31
N ILE A 321 22.69 -1.97 -11.31
CA ILE A 321 23.12 -0.57 -11.21
C ILE A 321 22.47 0.06 -10.00
N THR A 322 23.27 0.47 -9.02
CA THR A 322 22.79 1.21 -7.86
C THR A 322 23.07 2.70 -8.06
N VAL A 323 22.01 3.50 -8.15
CA VAL A 323 22.10 4.97 -8.22
C VAL A 323 21.75 5.55 -6.86
N VAL A 324 22.62 6.41 -6.33
CA VAL A 324 22.33 7.27 -5.19
C VAL A 324 22.38 8.72 -5.65
N HIS A 325 21.30 9.47 -5.50
CA HIS A 325 21.24 10.88 -5.88
C HIS A 325 20.62 11.69 -4.75
N LYS A 326 21.42 12.59 -4.17
CA LYS A 326 20.99 13.53 -3.15
C LYS A 326 20.94 14.93 -3.72
N THR A 327 19.82 15.60 -3.51
CA THR A 327 19.57 16.95 -4.02
C THR A 327 19.05 17.83 -2.89
N SER A 328 19.28 19.13 -3.01
CA SER A 328 18.66 20.11 -2.12
C SER A 328 18.19 21.33 -2.88
N HIS A 329 17.13 21.99 -2.40
CA HIS A 329 16.66 23.27 -2.92
C HIS A 329 15.86 24.02 -1.85
N LYS A 330 15.53 25.28 -2.11
CA LYS A 330 14.78 26.15 -1.21
C LYS A 330 13.50 26.64 -1.86
N ILE A 331 12.41 26.63 -1.11
CA ILE A 331 11.11 27.15 -1.51
C ILE A 331 10.39 27.80 -0.32
N PRO A 332 9.37 28.63 -0.53
CA PRO A 332 8.44 29.02 0.54
C PRO A 332 7.72 27.82 1.15
N VAL A 333 7.55 27.82 2.48
CA VAL A 333 6.97 26.67 3.22
C VAL A 333 5.56 26.29 2.73
N ASN A 334 4.77 27.26 2.29
CA ASN A 334 3.40 27.08 1.79
C ASN A 334 3.30 26.62 0.32
N GLN A 335 4.43 26.40 -0.37
CA GLN A 335 4.48 26.01 -1.78
C GLN A 335 5.05 24.60 -1.99
N PHE A 336 5.26 23.82 -0.92
CA PHE A 336 5.80 22.47 -1.07
C PHE A 336 4.79 21.52 -1.70
N PHE A 337 5.10 21.09 -2.91
CA PHE A 337 4.46 19.99 -3.60
C PHE A 337 5.52 19.11 -4.25
N HIS A 338 5.45 17.81 -3.99
CA HIS A 338 6.35 16.82 -4.56
C HIS A 338 5.53 15.67 -5.14
N VAL A 339 5.86 15.28 -6.36
CA VAL A 339 5.28 14.11 -7.03
C VAL A 339 6.40 13.27 -7.61
N TYR A 340 6.28 11.95 -7.51
CA TYR A 340 7.17 11.04 -8.22
C TYR A 340 6.38 9.88 -8.80
N GLN A 341 6.74 9.55 -10.03
CA GLN A 341 6.13 8.49 -10.81
C GLN A 341 7.22 7.53 -11.29
N LEU A 342 6.99 6.23 -11.13
CA LEU A 342 7.88 5.19 -11.59
C LEU A 342 7.89 5.12 -13.12
N VAL A 343 9.07 4.95 -13.71
CA VAL A 343 9.25 4.76 -15.16
C VAL A 343 9.38 3.27 -15.50
N PHE A 344 9.90 2.47 -14.57
CA PHE A 344 10.08 1.03 -14.72
C PHE A 344 9.27 0.26 -13.67
N PRO A 345 8.95 -1.02 -13.92
CA PRO A 345 8.38 -1.89 -12.90
C PRO A 345 9.29 -1.94 -11.68
N CYS A 346 8.72 -1.91 -10.48
CA CYS A 346 9.46 -1.74 -9.23
C CYS A 346 9.06 -2.79 -8.20
N ARG A 347 9.96 -3.73 -7.88
CA ARG A 347 9.67 -4.84 -6.97
C ARG A 347 9.42 -4.37 -5.54
N SER A 348 10.24 -3.45 -5.02
CA SER A 348 10.10 -2.87 -3.68
C SER A 348 10.16 -1.35 -3.73
N PHE A 349 9.17 -0.69 -3.13
CA PHE A 349 9.04 0.76 -3.14
C PHE A 349 8.84 1.30 -1.72
N LEU A 350 9.75 2.18 -1.29
CA LEU A 350 9.72 2.83 0.01
C LEU A 350 10.03 4.32 -0.17
N THR A 351 9.21 5.17 0.44
CA THR A 351 9.51 6.60 0.61
C THR A 351 9.29 7.01 2.06
N THR A 352 10.28 7.64 2.67
CA THR A 352 10.20 8.21 4.02
C THR A 352 10.27 9.72 3.92
N ILE A 353 9.35 10.41 4.57
CA ILE A 353 9.26 11.86 4.63
C ILE A 353 9.43 12.29 6.10
N ILE A 354 10.37 13.19 6.35
CA ILE A 354 10.74 13.68 7.68
C ILE A 354 10.57 15.20 7.69
N ILE A 355 9.83 15.73 8.67
CA ILE A 355 9.76 17.17 8.93
C ILE A 355 10.64 17.51 10.12
N SER A 356 11.49 18.53 9.98
CA SER A 356 12.33 19.08 11.04
C SER A 356 12.12 20.59 11.19
N GLY A 357 12.28 21.11 12.41
CA GLY A 357 12.04 22.53 12.69
C GLY A 357 10.56 22.94 12.77
N ASN A 358 9.62 21.98 12.78
CA ASN A 358 8.18 22.22 12.90
C ASN A 358 7.77 22.49 14.36
N GLN A 359 8.10 23.68 14.87
CA GLN A 359 7.68 24.11 16.20
C GLN A 359 6.15 24.16 16.29
N ASP A 360 5.60 23.69 17.42
CA ASP A 360 4.17 23.64 17.74
C ASP A 360 3.28 22.85 16.74
N ASN A 361 3.86 21.94 15.95
CA ASN A 361 3.15 21.19 14.91
C ASN A 361 2.40 22.07 13.90
N LYS A 362 2.87 23.30 13.65
CA LYS A 362 2.23 24.29 12.76
C LYS A 362 2.01 23.81 11.32
N TYR A 363 2.68 22.75 10.88
CA TYR A 363 2.50 22.16 9.55
C TYR A 363 2.27 20.65 9.62
N LYS A 364 1.36 20.13 8.79
CA LYS A 364 1.06 18.71 8.61
C LYS A 364 1.37 18.26 7.18
N LEU A 365 1.86 17.04 7.05
CA LEU A 365 2.05 16.38 5.76
C LEU A 365 0.74 15.77 5.28
N LYS A 366 0.40 16.00 4.01
CA LYS A 366 -0.62 15.25 3.29
C LYS A 366 0.06 14.45 2.19
N THR A 367 -0.09 13.13 2.25
CA THR A 367 0.44 12.18 1.28
C THR A 367 -0.68 11.54 0.50
N GLY A 368 -0.38 11.12 -0.72
CA GLY A 368 -1.28 10.31 -1.53
C GLY A 368 -0.47 9.35 -2.38
N THR A 369 -1.09 8.26 -2.81
CA THR A 369 -0.49 7.32 -3.75
C THR A 369 -1.38 7.18 -4.97
N PHE A 370 -0.80 6.87 -6.13
CA PHE A 370 -1.54 6.70 -7.37
C PHE A 370 -0.97 5.55 -8.22
N SER A 371 -1.78 5.03 -9.13
CA SER A 371 -1.46 3.90 -10.01
C SER A 371 -2.01 4.13 -11.40
N SER A 372 -1.40 3.48 -12.41
CA SER A 372 -1.88 3.51 -13.80
C SER A 372 -3.08 2.59 -14.06
N PHE A 373 -3.40 1.69 -13.12
CA PHE A 373 -4.56 0.79 -13.17
C PHE A 373 -5.44 0.97 -11.93
N ASN A 374 -6.77 0.93 -12.14
CA ASN A 374 -7.89 1.21 -11.23
C ASN A 374 -7.64 1.19 -9.69
N VAL A 375 -8.12 2.25 -9.05
CA VAL A 375 -7.95 2.64 -7.63
C VAL A 375 -8.38 1.57 -6.61
N HIS A 376 -9.37 0.72 -6.93
CA HIS A 376 -10.03 -0.15 -5.95
C HIS A 376 -9.25 -1.40 -5.50
N THR A 377 -8.14 -1.77 -6.15
CA THR A 377 -7.23 -2.85 -5.67
C THR A 377 -5.98 -2.33 -4.98
N TYR A 378 -5.69 -1.03 -5.09
CA TYR A 378 -4.46 -0.40 -4.63
C TYR A 378 -4.52 0.01 -3.15
N GLU A 379 -5.70 0.44 -2.67
CA GLU A 379 -5.93 0.89 -1.29
C GLU A 379 -5.67 -0.19 -0.23
N LYS A 380 -5.80 -1.49 -0.57
CA LYS A 380 -5.50 -2.60 0.36
C LYS A 380 -4.01 -2.89 0.56
N HIS A 381 -3.12 -2.25 -0.21
CA HIS A 381 -1.70 -2.61 -0.29
C HIS A 381 -0.74 -1.43 -0.09
N THR A 382 -1.28 -0.27 0.24
CA THR A 382 -0.49 0.89 0.67
C THR A 382 -0.54 0.95 2.18
N SER A 383 0.63 1.04 2.82
CA SER A 383 0.68 1.38 4.24
C SER A 383 1.31 2.75 4.37
N GLU A 384 0.53 3.67 4.93
CA GLU A 384 1.01 4.97 5.37
C GLU A 384 1.19 4.88 6.88
N TYR A 385 2.44 4.82 7.33
CA TYR A 385 2.74 4.91 8.75
C TYR A 385 2.99 6.36 9.13
N ARG A 386 2.24 6.86 10.11
CA ARG A 386 2.35 8.24 10.60
C ARG A 386 2.69 8.21 12.09
N LYS A 387 3.91 8.64 12.46
CA LYS A 387 4.33 8.80 13.86
C LYS A 387 5.40 9.87 13.97
N ASP A 388 5.25 10.78 14.95
CA ASP A 388 6.27 11.72 15.40
C ASP A 388 7.01 12.49 14.28
N GLY A 389 6.27 13.08 13.32
CA GLY A 389 6.86 13.88 12.23
C GLY A 389 7.53 13.07 11.11
N VAL A 390 7.45 11.74 11.15
CA VAL A 390 7.89 10.82 10.10
C VAL A 390 6.68 10.16 9.44
N ASN A 391 6.57 10.30 8.12
CA ASN A 391 5.59 9.61 7.30
C ASN A 391 6.29 8.63 6.37
N THR A 392 5.87 7.37 6.37
CA THR A 392 6.42 6.37 5.47
C THR A 392 5.34 5.88 4.51
N ILE A 393 5.64 5.95 3.22
CA ILE A 393 4.81 5.44 2.13
C ILE A 393 5.47 4.17 1.60
N THR A 394 4.71 3.08 1.59
CA THR A 394 5.08 1.85 0.90
C THR A 394 4.05 1.55 -0.17
N ILE A 395 4.52 1.15 -1.35
CA ILE A 395 3.68 0.63 -2.42
C ILE A 395 3.98 -0.87 -2.50
N GLY A 396 2.93 -1.70 -2.61
CA GLY A 396 3.00 -3.16 -2.58
C GLY A 396 4.04 -3.79 -3.53
N LYS A 397 4.31 -5.09 -3.36
CA LYS A 397 5.30 -5.81 -4.16
C LYS A 397 4.96 -5.72 -5.66
N TRP A 398 5.93 -5.31 -6.48
CA TRP A 398 5.80 -5.08 -7.92
C TRP A 398 4.85 -3.93 -8.31
N ALA A 399 5.21 -2.71 -7.92
CA ALA A 399 4.58 -1.50 -8.42
C ALA A 399 4.84 -1.34 -9.93
N LEU A 400 3.80 -0.97 -10.68
CA LEU A 400 3.89 -0.85 -12.13
C LEU A 400 4.46 0.52 -12.55
N PRO A 401 5.01 0.63 -13.77
CA PRO A 401 5.27 1.92 -14.37
C PRO A 401 4.04 2.82 -14.29
N GLY A 402 4.28 4.08 -13.99
CA GLY A 402 3.26 5.09 -13.81
C GLY A 402 2.61 5.12 -12.42
N SER A 403 2.87 4.14 -11.54
CA SER A 403 2.55 4.23 -10.11
C SER A 403 3.48 5.18 -9.38
N GLY A 404 3.01 5.78 -8.30
CA GLY A 404 3.77 6.82 -7.61
C GLY A 404 3.10 7.37 -6.36
N TYR A 405 3.60 8.51 -5.92
CA TYR A 405 3.10 9.21 -4.74
C TYR A 405 3.15 10.73 -4.90
N THR A 406 2.29 11.41 -4.15
CA THR A 406 2.28 12.85 -3.96
C THR A 406 2.51 13.19 -2.50
N VAL A 407 3.17 14.31 -2.24
CA VAL A 407 3.40 14.87 -0.91
C VAL A 407 3.20 16.37 -0.98
N THR A 408 2.46 16.91 -0.03
CA THR A 408 2.38 18.35 0.19
C THR A 408 2.46 18.66 1.68
N LEU A 409 2.96 19.85 1.99
CA LEU A 409 3.02 20.37 3.35
C LEU A 409 1.92 21.42 3.51
N GLN A 410 0.98 21.17 4.40
CA GLN A 410 -0.12 22.07 4.69
C GLN A 410 0.09 22.71 6.06
N LYS A 411 -0.34 23.96 6.23
CA LYS A 411 -0.35 24.59 7.55
C LYS A 411 -1.41 23.88 8.41
N ASP A 412 -0.99 23.33 9.54
CA ASP A 412 -1.87 22.78 10.56
C ASP A 412 -2.66 23.94 11.17
N ILE A 413 -3.96 23.93 10.90
CA ILE A 413 -4.90 24.84 11.53
C ILE A 413 -5.44 24.04 12.73
N PRO A 414 -5.26 24.51 13.97
CA PRO A 414 -5.67 23.76 15.16
C PRO A 414 -7.10 23.25 15.03
N GLU A 415 -7.26 21.93 15.09
CA GLU A 415 -8.55 21.27 15.27
C GLU A 415 -9.16 21.81 16.57
N GLY A 416 -10.08 22.76 16.44
CA GLY A 416 -10.74 23.38 17.57
C GLY A 416 -11.29 24.78 17.33
N LYS A 417 -10.71 25.60 16.44
CA LYS A 417 -11.27 26.93 16.11
C LYS A 417 -10.88 27.40 14.71
N THR A 418 -11.56 26.85 13.72
CA THR A 418 -12.14 27.56 12.56
C THR A 418 -12.93 26.50 11.82
N GLU A 419 -14.23 26.73 11.66
CA GLU A 419 -15.07 26.02 10.70
C GLU A 419 -14.27 25.82 9.41
N LYS A 420 -13.88 24.57 9.08
CA LYS A 420 -13.37 24.29 7.74
C LYS A 420 -14.53 24.59 6.81
N SER A 421 -14.51 25.74 6.14
CA SER A 421 -15.52 26.09 5.17
C SER A 421 -15.62 24.98 4.14
N LEU A 422 -16.78 24.32 4.10
CA LEU A 422 -17.05 23.17 3.22
C LEU A 422 -16.83 23.55 1.75
N MET A 423 -16.92 24.85 1.43
CA MET A 423 -16.65 25.41 0.11
C MET A 423 -15.17 25.30 -0.30
N HIS A 424 -14.23 25.48 0.63
CA HIS A 424 -12.79 25.51 0.32
C HIS A 424 -12.20 24.15 -0.05
N SER A 425 -12.80 23.05 0.44
CA SER A 425 -12.36 21.69 0.14
C SER A 425 -12.96 21.13 -1.15
N ALA A 426 -13.88 21.85 -1.79
CA ALA A 426 -14.59 21.43 -3.00
C ALA A 426 -13.97 22.02 -4.27
N ARG A 427 -13.96 21.22 -5.36
CA ARG A 427 -13.85 21.76 -6.72
C ARG A 427 -15.23 22.27 -7.15
N MET A 428 -15.29 23.55 -7.49
CA MET A 428 -16.53 24.20 -7.93
C MET A 428 -16.76 24.00 -9.42
N GLY A 429 -18.01 23.78 -9.80
CA GLY A 429 -18.42 23.65 -11.19
C GLY A 429 -19.85 24.11 -11.40
N VAL A 430 -20.23 24.29 -12.65
CA VAL A 430 -21.61 24.56 -13.05
C VAL A 430 -22.02 23.53 -14.09
N PHE A 431 -23.26 23.06 -13.99
CA PHE A 431 -23.82 22.04 -14.86
C PHE A 431 -25.25 22.42 -15.24
N PHE A 432 -25.65 22.05 -16.45
CA PHE A 432 -27.00 22.17 -16.98
C PHE A 432 -27.17 21.07 -18.03
N ASP A 433 -28.40 20.80 -18.45
CA ASP A 433 -28.67 19.73 -19.42
C ASP A 433 -28.46 20.17 -20.87
N ASP A 434 -28.22 19.19 -21.75
CA ASP A 434 -27.92 19.40 -23.18
C ASP A 434 -29.14 19.81 -24.03
N SER A 435 -30.29 20.17 -23.43
CA SER A 435 -31.49 20.55 -24.18
C SER A 435 -31.40 21.92 -24.87
N VAL A 436 -30.35 22.70 -24.60
CA VAL A 436 -30.18 24.07 -25.10
C VAL A 436 -28.84 24.24 -25.81
N PHE A 437 -28.88 24.88 -26.99
CA PHE A 437 -27.68 25.27 -27.71
C PHE A 437 -27.10 26.59 -27.17
N VAL A 438 -25.86 26.56 -26.70
CA VAL A 438 -25.08 27.74 -26.31
C VAL A 438 -23.68 27.71 -26.91
N LEU A 439 -23.10 28.88 -27.19
CA LEU A 439 -21.73 28.99 -27.71
C LEU A 439 -20.71 28.63 -26.62
N LYS A 440 -20.95 29.06 -25.38
CA LYS A 440 -20.16 28.70 -24.21
C LYS A 440 -21.08 28.39 -23.04
N PRO A 441 -20.80 27.34 -22.23
CA PRO A 441 -21.55 27.06 -21.00
C PRO A 441 -21.63 28.26 -20.03
N GLU A 442 -20.57 29.05 -19.96
CA GLU A 442 -20.47 30.26 -19.13
C GLU A 442 -21.47 31.38 -19.49
N ASP A 443 -22.04 31.32 -20.70
CA ASP A 443 -23.05 32.29 -21.15
C ASP A 443 -24.39 32.08 -20.42
N LEU A 444 -24.68 30.85 -19.97
CA LEU A 444 -25.88 30.50 -19.21
C LEU A 444 -25.70 30.67 -17.71
N ILE A 445 -24.57 30.18 -17.18
CA ILE A 445 -24.29 30.18 -15.76
C ILE A 445 -22.79 30.31 -15.53
N LYS A 446 -22.40 31.23 -14.66
CA LYS A 446 -21.02 31.45 -14.26
C LYS A 446 -20.96 31.71 -12.76
N TYR A 447 -19.80 31.48 -12.18
CA TYR A 447 -19.59 31.73 -10.76
C TYR A 447 -18.29 32.50 -10.52
N ARG A 448 -18.25 33.25 -9.42
CA ARG A 448 -17.07 33.94 -8.89
C ARG A 448 -16.96 33.64 -7.41
N ALA A 449 -15.84 33.10 -6.98
CA ALA A 449 -15.57 32.76 -5.59
C ALA A 449 -14.58 33.75 -4.96
N ALA A 450 -14.92 34.30 -3.79
CA ALA A 450 -14.04 35.14 -2.98
C ALA A 450 -14.44 35.06 -1.50
N ASN A 451 -13.48 34.94 -0.58
CA ASN A 451 -13.70 35.02 0.87
C ASN A 451 -14.87 34.16 1.41
N GLU A 452 -14.93 32.87 1.03
CA GLU A 452 -16.00 31.91 1.44
C GLU A 452 -17.41 32.23 0.94
N GLU A 453 -17.51 33.13 -0.03
CA GLU A 453 -18.72 33.48 -0.74
C GLU A 453 -18.56 33.12 -2.22
N VAL A 454 -19.58 32.51 -2.79
CA VAL A 454 -19.67 32.27 -4.23
C VAL A 454 -20.85 33.02 -4.77
N SER A 455 -20.60 33.96 -5.68
CA SER A 455 -21.61 34.63 -6.46
C SER A 455 -21.86 33.85 -7.74
N ILE A 456 -23.11 33.44 -7.97
CA ILE A 456 -23.56 32.72 -9.16
C ILE A 456 -24.44 33.65 -9.95
N ASP A 457 -24.03 33.91 -11.20
CA ASP A 457 -24.78 34.69 -12.17
C ASP A 457 -25.36 33.74 -13.21
N PHE A 458 -26.66 33.82 -13.47
CA PHE A 458 -27.32 33.07 -14.54
C PHE A 458 -28.05 33.98 -15.52
N ASN A 459 -28.10 33.56 -16.79
CA ASN A 459 -28.85 34.21 -17.85
C ASN A 459 -29.39 33.15 -18.82
N LEU A 460 -30.69 32.88 -18.76
CA LEU A 460 -31.38 31.89 -19.58
C LEU A 460 -31.60 32.32 -21.04
N ASN A 461 -31.34 33.59 -21.40
CA ASN A 461 -31.46 34.08 -22.77
C ASN A 461 -30.28 35.00 -23.15
N PRO A 462 -29.03 34.49 -23.19
CA PRO A 462 -27.85 35.31 -23.37
C PRO A 462 -27.71 35.96 -24.76
N TYR A 463 -28.50 35.49 -25.75
CA TYR A 463 -28.46 36.00 -27.13
C TYR A 463 -29.78 36.67 -27.56
N GLU A 464 -30.67 36.99 -26.60
CA GLU A 464 -31.92 37.72 -26.85
C GLU A 464 -32.79 37.11 -27.97
N ARG A 465 -32.85 35.78 -28.04
CA ARG A 465 -33.66 35.09 -29.07
C ARG A 465 -35.14 35.16 -28.72
N SER A 466 -35.97 35.25 -29.75
CA SER A 466 -37.44 35.34 -29.65
C SER A 466 -38.12 33.99 -29.39
N GLN A 467 -37.45 32.87 -29.67
CA GLN A 467 -37.87 31.51 -29.29
C GLN A 467 -36.68 30.79 -28.66
N THR A 468 -36.64 30.78 -27.32
CA THR A 468 -35.53 30.19 -26.55
C THR A 468 -36.02 28.92 -25.85
N LEU A 469 -35.31 27.81 -26.06
CA LEU A 469 -35.41 26.62 -25.22
C LEU A 469 -34.61 26.88 -23.95
N TYR A 470 -35.19 26.58 -22.79
CA TYR A 470 -34.53 26.74 -21.49
C TYR A 470 -34.02 25.39 -20.99
N PRO A 471 -32.88 25.36 -20.29
CA PRO A 471 -32.39 24.14 -19.68
C PRO A 471 -33.42 23.66 -18.65
N LYS A 472 -33.58 22.35 -18.51
CA LYS A 472 -34.44 21.70 -17.50
C LYS A 472 -33.92 21.90 -16.08
N PHE A 473 -32.65 22.24 -15.91
CA PHE A 473 -32.08 22.69 -14.64
C PHE A 473 -30.80 23.51 -14.86
N LEU A 474 -30.49 24.36 -13.88
CA LEU A 474 -29.16 24.92 -13.67
C LEU A 474 -28.62 24.37 -12.36
N SER A 475 -27.35 24.00 -12.30
CA SER A 475 -26.75 23.48 -11.07
C SER A 475 -25.39 24.10 -10.81
N PHE A 476 -25.18 24.56 -9.58
CA PHE A 476 -23.87 24.83 -9.03
C PHE A 476 -23.41 23.64 -8.18
N VAL A 477 -22.23 23.11 -8.46
CA VAL A 477 -21.76 21.82 -7.92
C VAL A 477 -20.48 22.01 -7.12
N LEU A 478 -20.48 21.49 -5.90
CA LEU A 478 -19.32 21.34 -5.03
C LEU A 478 -18.86 19.89 -5.06
N LYS A 479 -17.75 19.61 -5.74
CA LYS A 479 -17.20 18.25 -5.90
C LYS A 479 -16.04 17.98 -4.94
N TYR A 480 -16.16 16.93 -4.13
CA TYR A 480 -15.16 16.53 -3.13
C TYR A 480 -14.32 15.36 -3.64
N ILE A 481 -13.04 15.63 -3.97
CA ILE A 481 -12.14 14.64 -4.58
C ILE A 481 -11.90 13.44 -3.65
N ASP A 482 -11.66 13.72 -2.37
CA ASP A 482 -11.37 12.70 -1.36
C ASP A 482 -12.66 12.11 -0.75
N LYS A 483 -13.83 12.47 -1.30
CA LYS A 483 -15.17 12.29 -0.71
C LYS A 483 -15.26 12.98 0.67
N MET A 484 -16.47 13.26 1.11
CA MET A 484 -16.74 13.90 2.39
C MET A 484 -17.46 12.92 3.30
N ASP A 485 -16.88 12.73 4.48
CA ASP A 485 -17.48 11.92 5.53
C ASP A 485 -18.32 12.80 6.44
N LEU A 486 -19.63 12.87 6.15
CA LEU A 486 -20.58 13.58 6.99
C LEU A 486 -21.07 12.73 8.17
N GLU A 487 -20.81 11.42 8.17
CA GLU A 487 -21.23 10.48 9.22
C GLU A 487 -20.50 10.78 10.55
N VAL A 488 -19.24 11.20 10.47
CA VAL A 488 -18.45 11.63 11.64
C VAL A 488 -19.17 12.71 12.46
N TYR A 489 -19.89 13.62 11.82
CA TYR A 489 -20.61 14.69 12.52
C TYR A 489 -21.87 14.18 13.22
N LEU A 490 -22.59 13.22 12.65
CA LEU A 490 -23.71 12.55 13.31
C LEU A 490 -23.26 11.71 14.51
N ASN A 491 -22.12 11.03 14.38
CA ASN A 491 -21.51 10.26 15.47
C ASN A 491 -21.10 11.17 16.65
N ALA A 492 -20.72 12.43 16.37
CA ALA A 492 -20.38 13.42 17.39
C ALA A 492 -21.62 14.13 17.97
N ASN A 493 -22.63 14.42 17.14
CA ASN A 493 -23.87 15.08 17.52
C ASN A 493 -25.03 14.56 16.64
N GLU A 494 -25.98 13.83 17.24
CA GLU A 494 -27.14 13.26 16.52
C GLU A 494 -28.04 14.33 15.86
N ASN A 495 -27.94 15.59 16.30
CA ASN A 495 -28.68 16.71 15.73
C ASN A 495 -27.84 17.55 14.75
N ALA A 496 -26.68 17.06 14.31
CA ALA A 496 -25.82 17.79 13.38
C ALA A 496 -26.59 18.21 12.11
N GLN A 497 -26.40 19.46 11.68
CA GLN A 497 -27.05 20.01 10.49
C GLN A 497 -26.03 20.69 9.58
N LEU A 498 -26.18 20.52 8.27
CA LEU A 498 -25.54 21.41 7.32
C LEU A 498 -26.31 22.73 7.28
N VAL A 499 -25.59 23.82 7.50
CA VAL A 499 -26.11 25.17 7.44
C VAL A 499 -25.47 25.91 6.28
N VAL A 500 -26.29 26.54 5.44
CA VAL A 500 -25.85 27.29 4.26
C VAL A 500 -26.66 28.57 4.16
N CYS A 501 -26.01 29.71 3.88
CA CYS A 501 -26.70 30.96 3.58
C CYS A 501 -26.79 31.16 2.05
N ILE A 502 -28.00 31.41 1.56
CA ILE A 502 -28.26 31.80 0.17
C ILE A 502 -28.82 33.22 0.16
N ASN A 503 -28.05 34.18 -0.35
CA ASN A 503 -28.51 35.53 -0.59
C ASN A 503 -29.06 35.66 -2.02
N ASN A 504 -30.38 35.75 -2.16
CA ASN A 504 -31.08 35.94 -3.43
C ASN A 504 -31.06 37.44 -3.81
N VAL A 505 -29.89 37.90 -4.26
CA VAL A 505 -29.55 39.33 -4.45
C VAL A 505 -30.54 40.03 -5.37
N THR A 506 -30.86 39.43 -6.50
CA THR A 506 -31.72 40.01 -7.53
C THR A 506 -33.21 39.68 -7.39
N ASP A 507 -33.60 38.91 -6.36
CA ASP A 507 -34.96 38.36 -6.23
C ASP A 507 -35.41 37.61 -7.50
N SER A 508 -34.48 36.86 -8.09
CA SER A 508 -34.66 36.17 -9.39
C SER A 508 -35.06 34.71 -9.22
N LEU A 509 -34.93 34.16 -8.01
CA LEU A 509 -35.29 32.79 -7.67
C LEU A 509 -36.44 32.75 -6.65
N THR A 510 -37.32 31.75 -6.76
CA THR A 510 -38.36 31.42 -5.77
C THR A 510 -38.03 30.16 -4.98
N GLY A 511 -37.09 29.33 -5.47
CA GLY A 511 -36.67 28.10 -4.82
C GLY A 511 -35.27 27.64 -5.22
N VAL A 512 -34.77 26.65 -4.49
CA VAL A 512 -33.54 25.91 -4.81
C VAL A 512 -33.60 24.53 -4.17
N SER A 513 -33.12 23.54 -4.90
CA SER A 513 -32.94 22.16 -4.45
C SER A 513 -31.48 21.90 -4.08
N VAL A 514 -31.22 21.31 -2.91
CA VAL A 514 -29.88 20.89 -2.49
C VAL A 514 -29.80 19.36 -2.57
N GLU A 515 -29.07 18.86 -3.56
CA GLU A 515 -28.86 17.43 -3.77
C GLU A 515 -27.52 16.98 -3.17
N PHE A 516 -27.54 15.87 -2.44
CA PHE A 516 -26.36 15.16 -1.97
C PHE A 516 -26.13 13.96 -2.86
N LYS A 517 -24.95 13.83 -3.45
CA LYS A 517 -24.57 12.67 -4.26
C LYS A 517 -23.44 11.91 -3.59
N TYR A 518 -23.43 10.60 -3.77
CA TYR A 518 -22.44 9.69 -3.20
C TYR A 518 -21.91 8.71 -4.25
N SER A 519 -20.78 8.10 -3.93
CA SER A 519 -20.04 7.16 -4.80
C SER A 519 -19.50 7.76 -6.11
N ASP A 520 -18.64 7.02 -6.80
CA ASP A 520 -18.03 7.45 -8.06
C ASP A 520 -19.02 7.45 -9.25
N LEU A 521 -20.22 6.91 -9.04
CA LEU A 521 -21.34 6.90 -10.01
C LEU A 521 -22.29 8.09 -9.83
N ASN A 522 -22.01 9.02 -8.90
CA ASN A 522 -22.82 10.21 -8.63
C ASN A 522 -24.32 9.90 -8.38
N MET A 523 -24.60 8.84 -7.63
CA MET A 523 -25.97 8.50 -7.25
C MET A 523 -26.50 9.54 -6.26
N ILE A 524 -27.74 9.98 -6.43
CA ILE A 524 -28.41 10.90 -5.49
C ILE A 524 -28.70 10.14 -4.20
N LEU A 525 -28.16 10.63 -3.09
CA LEU A 525 -28.47 10.15 -1.74
C LEU A 525 -29.79 10.75 -1.25
N GLN A 526 -29.91 12.07 -1.34
CA GLN A 526 -31.09 12.80 -0.89
C GLN A 526 -31.15 14.20 -1.52
N THR A 527 -32.36 14.70 -1.74
CA THR A 527 -32.63 16.06 -2.22
C THR A 527 -33.48 16.81 -1.21
N PHE A 528 -33.13 18.06 -0.93
CA PHE A 528 -33.86 18.96 -0.04
C PHE A 528 -34.30 20.21 -0.81
N GLU A 529 -35.59 20.49 -0.84
CA GLU A 529 -36.16 21.65 -1.55
C GLU A 529 -36.39 22.81 -0.58
N PHE A 530 -36.01 24.02 -0.99
CA PHE A 530 -36.15 25.23 -0.18
C PHE A 530 -36.83 26.34 -0.97
N VAL A 531 -37.77 27.03 -0.33
CA VAL A 531 -38.34 28.27 -0.86
C VAL A 531 -37.41 29.43 -0.51
N LEU A 532 -37.09 30.27 -1.50
CA LEU A 532 -36.23 31.43 -1.34
C LEU A 532 -37.04 32.72 -1.33
N ASN A 533 -36.74 33.59 -0.37
CA ASN A 533 -37.19 34.97 -0.31
C ASN A 533 -36.11 35.91 -0.86
N LYS A 534 -36.47 37.16 -1.12
CA LYS A 534 -35.51 38.22 -1.43
C LYS A 534 -34.53 38.43 -0.26
N GLY A 535 -33.23 38.53 -0.58
CA GLY A 535 -32.18 38.73 0.42
C GLY A 535 -31.66 37.41 1.01
N GLU A 536 -31.20 37.43 2.25
CA GLU A 536 -30.57 36.28 2.91
C GLU A 536 -31.58 35.20 3.32
N ASN A 537 -31.28 33.95 2.96
CA ASN A 537 -32.05 32.76 3.34
C ASN A 537 -31.10 31.77 4.02
N LEU A 538 -31.43 31.35 5.24
CA LEU A 538 -30.64 30.38 5.98
C LEU A 538 -31.23 28.98 5.81
N LEU A 539 -30.54 28.13 5.07
CA LEU A 539 -30.93 26.74 4.84
C LEU A 539 -30.33 25.88 5.96
N ARG A 540 -31.16 25.03 6.56
CA ARG A 540 -30.76 24.06 7.58
C ARG A 540 -31.16 22.67 7.11
N ILE A 541 -30.18 21.82 6.86
CA ILE A 541 -30.37 20.47 6.35
C ILE A 541 -29.93 19.50 7.46
N PRO A 542 -30.88 18.82 8.14
CA PRO A 542 -30.53 17.85 9.17
C PRO A 542 -29.84 16.64 8.55
N LEU A 543 -28.62 16.34 9.00
CA LEU A 543 -27.87 15.20 8.44
C LEU A 543 -28.56 13.87 8.73
N LYS A 544 -29.29 13.77 9.85
CA LYS A 544 -30.04 12.58 10.27
C LYS A 544 -31.18 12.19 9.33
N ASP A 545 -31.63 13.14 8.50
CA ASP A 545 -32.70 12.89 7.53
C ASP A 545 -32.18 12.16 6.27
N MET A 546 -30.86 11.97 6.17
CA MET A 546 -30.19 11.19 5.12
C MET A 546 -29.85 9.79 5.66
N TYR A 547 -30.61 8.77 5.29
CA TYR A 547 -30.37 7.38 5.73
C TYR A 547 -29.43 6.63 4.79
N SER A 548 -28.21 6.26 5.23
CA SER A 548 -27.38 5.13 4.72
C SER A 548 -25.91 5.26 5.14
N MET A 549 -25.16 4.14 5.15
CA MET A 549 -23.67 4.09 5.14
C MET A 549 -23.03 4.99 4.06
N ALA A 550 -23.81 5.47 3.08
CA ALA A 550 -23.39 6.40 2.03
C ALA A 550 -22.99 7.80 2.53
N LEU A 551 -23.42 8.20 3.74
CA LEU A 551 -23.11 9.52 4.32
C LEU A 551 -21.59 9.73 4.55
N SER A 552 -20.84 8.63 4.71
CA SER A 552 -19.39 8.64 4.81
C SER A 552 -18.66 8.88 3.47
N THR A 553 -19.39 8.93 2.35
CA THR A 553 -18.82 8.93 0.99
C THR A 553 -19.45 9.95 0.05
N ILE A 554 -19.85 11.12 0.58
CA ILE A 554 -20.45 12.20 -0.21
C ILE A 554 -19.44 12.69 -1.25
N SER A 555 -19.78 12.59 -2.53
CA SER A 555 -18.93 12.99 -3.64
C SER A 555 -19.24 14.39 -4.14
N GLU A 556 -20.52 14.80 -4.13
CA GLU A 556 -20.96 16.11 -4.62
C GLU A 556 -22.11 16.67 -3.75
N ILE A 557 -22.11 17.98 -3.53
CA ILE A 557 -23.27 18.74 -3.05
C ILE A 557 -23.65 19.72 -4.16
N CYS A 558 -24.89 19.61 -4.65
CA CYS A 558 -25.37 20.36 -5.81
C CYS A 558 -26.50 21.30 -5.38
N PHE A 559 -26.41 22.56 -5.77
CA PHE A 559 -27.50 23.53 -5.68
C PHE A 559 -28.15 23.59 -7.05
N VAL A 560 -29.29 22.92 -7.19
CA VAL A 560 -30.04 22.76 -8.43
C VAL A 560 -31.21 23.72 -8.42
N ILE A 561 -31.39 24.42 -9.53
CA ILE A 561 -32.46 25.37 -9.77
C ILE A 561 -33.23 24.86 -10.98
N HIS A 562 -34.52 24.62 -10.80
CA HIS A 562 -35.42 24.23 -11.87
C HIS A 562 -36.12 25.45 -12.49
N PRO A 563 -36.55 25.38 -13.77
CA PRO A 563 -37.16 26.52 -14.48
C PRO A 563 -38.37 27.15 -13.79
N ASP A 564 -39.16 26.35 -13.08
CA ASP A 564 -40.31 26.79 -12.30
C ASP A 564 -39.93 27.55 -11.01
N GLU A 565 -38.67 27.44 -10.58
CA GLU A 565 -38.08 28.19 -9.47
C GLU A 565 -37.47 29.53 -9.91
N ILE A 566 -37.55 29.88 -11.20
CA ILE A 566 -36.93 31.09 -11.77
C ILE A 566 -38.01 32.15 -12.04
N LYS A 567 -37.93 33.25 -11.29
CA LYS A 567 -38.83 34.41 -11.40
C LYS A 567 -38.43 35.35 -12.53
N GLN A 568 -37.13 35.47 -12.81
CA GLN A 568 -36.57 36.32 -13.87
C GLN A 568 -35.53 35.53 -14.66
N ASN A 569 -35.53 35.66 -15.98
CA ASN A 569 -34.63 34.91 -16.87
C ASN A 569 -33.13 35.22 -16.68
N GLN A 570 -32.79 36.22 -15.86
CA GLN A 570 -31.42 36.50 -15.47
C GLN A 570 -31.40 36.91 -14.00
N GLY A 571 -30.30 36.61 -13.31
CA GLY A 571 -30.16 36.98 -11.91
C GLY A 571 -28.85 36.54 -11.28
N THR A 572 -28.65 37.01 -10.06
CA THR A 572 -27.50 36.73 -9.23
C THR A 572 -27.97 36.27 -7.85
N PHE A 573 -27.39 35.18 -7.37
CA PHE A 573 -27.50 34.76 -5.99
C PHE A 573 -26.12 34.41 -5.44
N GLN A 574 -25.97 34.47 -4.12
CA GLN A 574 -24.71 34.16 -3.45
C GLN A 574 -24.90 33.01 -2.48
N ILE A 575 -23.95 32.08 -2.45
CA ILE A 575 -23.86 31.00 -1.46
C ILE A 575 -22.71 31.35 -0.52
N SER A 576 -22.96 31.32 0.79
CA SER A 576 -21.95 31.62 1.81
C SER A 576 -22.20 30.82 3.09
N ASN A 577 -21.21 30.88 4.00
CA ASN A 577 -21.33 30.36 5.36
C ASN A 577 -21.75 28.88 5.43
N MET A 578 -21.18 28.05 4.54
CA MET A 578 -21.47 26.62 4.48
C MET A 578 -20.67 25.87 5.56
N ARG A 579 -21.35 25.36 6.58
CA ARG A 579 -20.75 24.68 7.74
C ARG A 579 -21.65 23.60 8.33
N ILE A 580 -21.08 22.71 9.14
CA ILE A 580 -21.84 21.79 9.99
C ILE A 580 -21.97 22.40 11.40
N GLU A 581 -23.20 22.50 11.92
CA GLU A 581 -23.54 22.92 13.28
C GLU A 581 -23.96 21.74 14.16
#